data_AF-A0A1E4PM81-F1
#
_entry.id   AF-A0A1E4PM81-F1
#
_cell.length_a   1.000
_cell.length_b   1.000
_cell.length_c   1.000
_cell.angle_alpha   90.00
_cell.angle_beta   90.00
_cell.angle_gamma   90.00
#
_symmetry.space_group_name_H-M   'P 1'
#
loop_
_entity.id
_entity.type
_entity.pdbx_description
1 polymer ?
#
loop_
_entity_poly.entity_id
_entity_poly.type
_entity_poly.pdbx_seq_one_letter_code
_entity_poly.pdbx_strand_id
1 'polypeptide(L)' 'MAFQHFRAGDAAMSHYLKVDGYRAVRAGHCVAIDLLVYGTRPEVYDPPATPPFTEDQAWTTLHAALGGLHWTH' A
#
# COMPACT_ATOMS: atom_id res chain seq x y z
N MET A 1 -14.87 -8.19 -14.96
CA MET A 1 -14.01 -9.04 -14.11
C MET A 1 -13.64 -8.26 -12.85
N ALA A 2 -13.77 -8.90 -11.68
CA ALA A 2 -13.35 -8.31 -10.42
C ALA A 2 -11.83 -8.49 -10.25
N PHE A 3 -11.18 -7.56 -9.55
CA PHE A 3 -9.80 -7.76 -9.13
C PHE A 3 -9.76 -8.79 -7.99
N GLN A 4 -8.83 -9.74 -8.06
CA GLN A 4 -8.43 -10.50 -6.90
C GLN A 4 -7.64 -9.57 -5.98
N HIS A 5 -8.11 -9.48 -4.74
CA HIS A 5 -7.57 -8.59 -3.71
C HIS A 5 -6.85 -9.41 -2.64
N PHE A 6 -5.67 -8.96 -2.23
CA PHE A 6 -4.90 -9.60 -1.18
C PHE A 6 -4.13 -8.57 -0.36
N ARG A 7 -3.76 -8.96 0.86
CA ARG A 7 -2.85 -8.20 1.72
C ARG A 7 -1.56 -8.99 1.93
N ALA A 8 -0.45 -8.28 1.95
CA ALA A 8 0.85 -8.84 2.28
C ALA A 8 1.65 -7.84 3.14
N GLY A 9 2.76 -8.28 3.69
CA GLY A 9 3.66 -7.39 4.41
C GLY A 9 4.96 -8.07 4.79
N ASP A 10 5.91 -7.25 5.20
CA ASP A 10 7.20 -7.67 5.74
C ASP A 10 7.48 -6.87 7.02
N ALA A 11 8.05 -7.54 8.01
CA ALA A 11 8.48 -6.95 9.27
C ALA A 11 10.00 -7.14 9.40
N ALA A 12 10.76 -6.24 8.78
CA ALA A 12 12.21 -6.30 8.76
C ALA A 12 12.81 -5.52 9.94
N MET A 13 12.83 -6.11 11.14
CA MET A 13 13.40 -5.53 12.37
C MET A 13 12.93 -4.08 12.61
N SER A 14 13.75 -3.09 12.25
CA SER A 14 13.47 -1.66 12.36
C SER A 14 12.58 -1.09 11.26
N HIS A 15 12.23 -1.88 10.25
CA HIS A 15 11.40 -1.48 9.11
C HIS A 15 10.11 -2.31 9.02
N TYR A 16 9.16 -1.78 8.27
CA TYR A 16 7.95 -2.50 7.90
C TYR A 16 7.55 -2.19 6.46
N LEU A 17 6.85 -3.14 5.86
CA LEU A 17 6.14 -3.01 4.59
C LEU A 17 4.74 -3.59 4.78
N LYS A 18 3.73 -2.90 4.28
CA LYS A 18 2.36 -3.38 4.17
C LYS A 18 1.86 -3.13 2.76
N VAL A 19 1.18 -4.12 2.20
CA VAL A 19 0.73 -4.15 0.80
C VAL A 19 -0.76 -4.41 0.76
N ASP A 20 -1.47 -3.62 -0.02
CA ASP A 20 -2.84 -3.87 -0.46
C ASP A 20 -2.82 -4.07 -1.98
N GLY A 21 -2.91 -5.33 -2.40
CA GLY A 21 -2.61 -5.76 -3.76
C GLY A 21 -3.84 -6.21 -4.55
N TYR A 22 -3.93 -5.78 -5.80
CA TYR A 22 -5.02 -6.08 -6.72
C TYR A 22 -4.47 -6.72 -7.99
N ARG A 23 -5.05 -7.84 -8.42
CA ARG A 23 -4.67 -8.56 -9.65
C ARG A 23 -5.89 -8.84 -10.51
N ALA A 24 -5.79 -8.61 -11.81
CA ALA A 24 -6.82 -9.00 -12.77
C ALA A 24 -6.22 -9.23 -14.15
N VAL A 25 -6.92 -10.00 -14.98
CA VAL A 25 -6.76 -9.92 -16.44
C VAL A 25 -7.86 -9.02 -16.98
N ARG A 26 -7.52 -7.98 -17.73
CA ARG A 26 -8.46 -7.08 -18.42
C ARG A 26 -8.07 -6.91 -19.88
N ALA A 27 -9.00 -7.13 -20.79
CA ALA A 27 -8.79 -6.99 -22.24
C ALA A 27 -7.54 -7.75 -22.76
N GLY A 28 -7.25 -8.92 -22.19
CA GLY A 28 -6.05 -9.71 -22.55
C GLY A 28 -4.75 -9.25 -21.88
N HIS A 29 -4.78 -8.21 -21.04
CA HIS A 29 -3.63 -7.71 -20.29
C HIS A 29 -3.68 -8.11 -18.82
N CYS A 30 -2.54 -8.54 -18.27
CA CYS A 30 -2.37 -8.72 -16.84
C CYS A 30 -2.17 -7.35 -16.18
N VAL A 31 -3.07 -7.01 -15.25
CA VAL A 31 -3.02 -5.76 -14.48
C VAL A 31 -2.71 -6.09 -13.03
N ALA A 32 -1.69 -5.42 -12.50
CA ALA A 32 -1.34 -5.43 -11.09
C ALA A 32 -1.36 -4.00 -10.56
N ILE A 33 -2.00 -3.80 -9.41
CA ILE A 33 -1.97 -2.53 -8.67
C ILE A 33 -1.55 -2.89 -7.25
N ASP A 34 -0.56 -2.18 -6.72
CA ASP A 34 -0.10 -2.36 -5.35
C ASP A 34 -0.11 -1.02 -4.64
N LEU A 35 -0.89 -0.93 -3.56
CA LEU A 35 -0.79 0.16 -2.60
C LEU A 35 0.22 -0.26 -1.53
N LEU A 36 1.26 0.53 -1.35
CA LEU A 36 2.38 0.21 -0.48
C LEU A 36 2.53 1.26 0.61
N VAL A 37 2.55 0.83 1.87
CA VAL A 37 2.97 1.65 3.00
C VAL A 37 4.21 1.02 3.60
N TYR A 38 5.33 1.73 3.56
CA TYR A 38 6.61 1.28 4.08
C TYR A 38 7.25 2.36 4.93
N GLY A 39 8.06 1.95 5.90
CA GLY A 39 8.71 2.89 6.79
C GLY A 39 9.55 2.20 7.86
N THR A 40 10.01 3.01 8.81
CA THR A 40 10.74 2.56 9.99
C THR A 40 9.83 2.55 11.21
N ARG A 41 10.05 1.62 12.14
CA ARG A 41 9.38 1.56 13.44
C ARG A 41 9.94 2.67 14.34
N PRO A 42 9.17 3.71 14.69
CA PRO A 42 9.71 4.83 15.45
C PRO A 42 10.19 4.44 16.85
N GLU A 43 9.66 3.34 17.41
CA GLU A 43 9.98 2.85 18.74
C GLU A 43 11.41 2.29 18.86
N VAL A 44 12.10 2.09 17.74
CA VAL A 44 13.49 1.60 17.71
C VAL A 44 14.53 2.73 17.78
N TYR A 45 14.11 3.99 17.86
CA TYR A 45 14.96 5.18 17.99
C TYR A 45 14.85 5.82 19.38
N ASP A 46 15.92 6.49 19.83
CA ASP A 46 15.93 7.29 21.07
C ASP A 46 16.37 8.74 20.77
N PRO A 47 15.49 9.75 20.94
CA PRO A 47 14.08 9.62 21.29
C PRO A 47 13.27 8.96 20.13
N PRO A 48 12.10 8.36 20.41
CA PRO A 48 11.23 7.83 19.36
C PRO A 48 10.89 8.89 18.32
N ALA A 49 10.97 8.53 17.04
CA ALA A 49 10.69 9.46 15.95
C ALA A 49 9.18 9.68 15.80
N THR A 50 8.77 10.90 15.48
CA THR A 50 7.37 11.18 15.10
C THR A 50 7.20 10.96 13.60
N PRO A 51 6.33 10.02 13.14
CA PRO A 51 6.06 9.86 11.72
C PRO A 51 5.43 11.13 11.10
N PRO A 52 5.72 11.46 9.84
CA PRO A 52 5.13 12.63 9.17
C PRO A 52 3.62 12.52 8.93
N PHE A 53 3.08 11.30 8.98
CA PHE A 53 1.66 10.97 8.90
C PHE A 53 1.41 9.62 9.58
N THR A 54 0.17 9.36 10.00
CA THR A 54 -0.22 8.05 10.52
C THR A 54 -0.39 7.05 9.39
N GLU A 55 -0.33 5.76 9.73
CA GLU A 55 -0.60 4.70 8.76
C GLU A 55 -2.01 4.81 8.16
N ASP A 56 -3.02 5.14 8.98
CA ASP A 56 -4.40 5.31 8.51
C ASP A 56 -4.54 6.48 7.52
N GLN A 57 -3.79 7.56 7.73
CA GLN A 57 -3.73 8.67 6.78
C GLN A 57 -3.13 8.21 5.44
N ALA A 58 -2.03 7.45 5.48
CA ALA A 58 -1.41 6.90 4.27
C ALA A 58 -2.39 6.00 3.49
N TRP A 59 -3.08 5.07 4.19
CA TRP A 59 -4.08 4.21 3.55
C TRP A 59 -5.24 5.00 2.96
N THR A 60 -5.81 5.93 3.73
CA THR A 60 -6.91 6.78 3.25
C THR A 60 -6.53 7.52 1.98
N THR A 61 -5.33 8.12 1.93
CA THR A 61 -4.84 8.82 0.73
C THR A 61 -4.62 7.86 -0.45
N LEU A 62 -4.03 6.69 -0.22
CA LEU A 62 -3.78 5.70 -1.26
C LEU A 62 -5.08 5.12 -1.85
N HIS A 63 -6.07 4.80 -1.01
CA HIS A 63 -7.36 4.31 -1.48
C HIS A 63 -8.16 5.39 -2.22
N ALA A 64 -8.07 6.66 -1.79
CA ALA A 64 -8.65 7.77 -2.54
C ALA A 64 -8.01 7.90 -3.93
N ALA A 65 -6.68 7.79 -4.03
CA ALA A 65 -5.97 7.81 -5.30
C ALA A 65 -6.36 6.63 -6.21
N LEU A 66 -6.50 5.42 -5.64
CA LEU A 66 -6.98 4.24 -6.37
C LEU A 66 -8.40 4.45 -6.92
N GLY A 67 -9.28 5.09 -6.15
CA GLY A 67 -10.64 5.42 -6.60
C GLY A 67 -10.69 6.37 -7.80
N GLY A 68 -9.65 7.19 -8.00
CA GLY A 68 -9.50 8.07 -9.16
C GLY A 68 -8.83 7.43 -10.38
N LEU A 69 -8.41 6.16 -10.30
CA LEU A 69 -7.78 5.47 -11.42
C LEU A 69 -8.84 5.02 -12.43
N HIS A 70 -8.78 5.59 -13.63
CA HIS A 70 -9.66 5.23 -14.75
C HIS A 70 -8.82 4.80 -15.95
N TRP A 71 -9.20 3.68 -16.58
CA TRP A 71 -8.59 3.21 -17.83
C TRP A 71 -9.38 3.72 -19.04
N THR A 72 -8.67 4.13 -20.07
CA THR A 72 -9.23 4.65 -21.33
C THR A 72 -9.12 3.67 -22.51
N HIS A 73 -8.74 2.42 -22.27
CA HIS A 73 -8.49 1.43 -23.33
C HIS A 73 -9.16 0.10 -23.02
#